data_AF-A0A099ZZX1-F1
#
_entry.id   AF-A0A099ZZX1-F1
#
_cell.length_a   1.000
_cell.length_b   1.000
_cell.length_c   1.000
_cell.angle_alpha   90.00
_cell.angle_beta   90.00
_cell.angle_gamma   90.00
#
_symmetry.space_group_name_H-M   'P 1'
#
loop_
_entity.id
_entity.type
_entity.pdbx_description
1 polymer ?
#
loop_
_entity_poly.entity_id
_entity_poly.type
_entity_poly.pdbx_seq_one_letter_code
_entity_poly.pdbx_strand_id
1 'polypeptide(L)'
;SLGPDGMHQRVLRELADVIARPLSIIFERPWGTGEVPEDWRKADITPIFKKGKKEDPGNYRPVSLTSVPRKVTERLILDVISKHIEEQGVI
;
A
#
# COMPACT_ATOMS: atom_id res chain seq x y z
N SER A 1 5.76 0.69 9.95
CA SER A 1 4.98 1.80 10.52
C SER A 1 3.52 1.61 10.20
N LEU A 2 2.65 2.16 11.05
CA LEU A 2 1.21 2.21 10.78
C LEU A 2 0.96 3.15 9.61
N GLY A 3 -0.08 2.86 8.83
CA GLY A 3 -0.64 3.84 7.90
C GLY A 3 -1.82 4.57 8.54
N PRO A 4 -2.61 5.30 7.73
CA PRO A 4 -3.79 6.04 8.19
C PRO A 4 -4.85 5.17 8.88
N ASP A 5 -4.85 3.87 8.58
CA ASP A 5 -5.75 2.87 9.16
C ASP A 5 -5.35 2.43 10.58
N GLY A 6 -4.18 2.86 11.09
CA GLY A 6 -3.67 2.46 12.39
C GLY A 6 -3.34 0.97 12.51
N MET A 7 -3.42 0.20 11.43
CA MET A 7 -3.25 -1.26 11.47
C MET A 7 -1.79 -1.65 11.30
N HIS A 8 -1.26 -2.40 12.26
CA HIS A 8 0.07 -2.97 12.14
C HIS A 8 0.04 -4.19 11.22
N GLN A 9 1.05 -4.37 10.38
CA GLN A 9 1.19 -5.54 9.48
C GLN A 9 1.07 -6.91 10.17
N ARG A 10 1.34 -6.98 11.48
CA ARG A 10 1.18 -8.20 12.27
C ARG A 10 -0.28 -8.64 12.38
N VAL A 11 -1.21 -7.69 12.46
CA VAL A 11 -2.66 -7.97 12.47
C VAL A 11 -3.02 -8.78 11.23
N LEU A 12 -2.50 -8.40 10.06
CA LEU A 12 -2.79 -9.10 8.82
C LEU A 12 -2.23 -10.53 8.78
N ARG A 13 -1.02 -10.72 9.32
CA ARG A 13 -0.36 -12.02 9.33
C ARG A 13 -0.93 -12.97 10.38
N GLU A 14 -1.18 -12.48 11.58
CA GLU A 14 -1.54 -13.29 12.74
C GLU A 14 -3.04 -13.59 12.79
N LEU A 15 -3.87 -12.73 12.20
CA LEU A 15 -5.33 -12.94 12.11
C LEU A 15 -5.77 -13.33 10.70
N ALA A 16 -4.85 -13.80 9.85
CA ALA A 16 -5.09 -14.07 8.43
C ALA A 16 -6.35 -14.93 8.22
N ASP A 17 -6.50 -16.02 8.98
CA ASP A 17 -7.64 -16.95 8.86
C ASP A 17 -8.99 -16.30 9.14
N VAL A 18 -9.02 -15.24 9.96
CA VAL A 18 -10.25 -14.53 10.35
C VAL A 18 -10.54 -13.39 9.37
N ILE A 19 -9.50 -12.65 8.96
CA ILE A 19 -9.68 -11.41 8.17
C ILE A 19 -9.60 -11.64 6.66
N ALA A 20 -9.11 -12.79 6.19
CA ALA A 20 -8.93 -13.05 4.76
C ALA A 20 -10.23 -12.86 3.99
N ARG A 21 -11.34 -13.40 4.51
CA ARG A 21 -12.64 -13.28 3.84
C ARG A 21 -13.21 -11.85 3.85
N PRO A 22 -13.21 -11.10 4.96
CA PRO A 22 -13.53 -9.68 4.92
C PRO A 22 -12.66 -8.87 3.94
N LEU A 23 -11.35 -9.12 3.91
CA LEU A 23 -10.43 -8.43 3.02
C LEU A 23 -10.67 -8.77 1.55
N SER A 24 -10.97 -10.02 1.21
CA SER A 24 -11.25 -10.41 -0.18
C SER A 24 -12.45 -9.65 -0.76
N ILE A 25 -13.52 -9.49 0.03
CA ILE A 25 -14.70 -8.70 -0.36
C ILE A 25 -14.31 -7.23 -0.62
N ILE A 26 -13.44 -6.66 0.22
CA ILE A 26 -12.94 -5.29 0.04
C ILE A 26 -12.07 -5.18 -1.21
N PHE A 27 -11.25 -6.20 -1.50
CA PHE A 27 -10.34 -6.21 -2.65
C PHE A 27 -11.09 -6.40 -3.97
N GLU A 28 -12.25 -7.06 -3.93
CA GLU A 28 -13.08 -7.30 -5.12
C GLU A 28 -13.92 -6.08 -5.51
N ARG A 29 -14.35 -5.28 -4.53
CA ARG A 29 -15.26 -4.15 -4.73
C ARG A 29 -14.81 -3.14 -5.82
N PRO A 30 -13.53 -2.71 -5.87
CA PRO A 30 -13.08 -1.74 -6.88
C PRO A 30 -13.25 -2.20 -8.33
N TRP A 31 -13.25 -3.51 -8.60
CA TRP A 31 -13.40 -4.02 -9.97
C TRP A 31 -14.81 -3.82 -10.53
N GLY A 32 -15.83 -3.84 -9.66
CA GLY A 32 -17.21 -3.60 -10.06
C GLY A 32 -17.62 -2.13 -9.99
N THR A 33 -17.08 -1.37 -9.03
CA THR A 33 -17.52 0.01 -8.77
C THR A 33 -16.53 1.08 -9.22
N GLY A 34 -15.26 0.74 -9.46
CA GLY A 34 -14.19 1.72 -9.67
C GLY A 34 -13.81 2.50 -8.41
N GLU A 35 -14.39 2.15 -7.25
CA GLU A 35 -14.19 2.86 -5.99
C GLU A 35 -13.34 2.05 -5.01
N VAL A 36 -12.42 2.74 -4.33
CA VAL A 36 -11.59 2.16 -3.26
C VAL A 36 -11.98 2.77 -1.90
N PRO A 37 -11.70 2.07 -0.78
CA PRO A 37 -11.89 2.64 0.55
C PRO A 37 -11.20 4.01 0.70
N GLU A 38 -11.80 4.93 1.45
CA GLU A 38 -11.26 6.28 1.62
C GLU A 38 -9.84 6.28 2.19
N ASP A 39 -9.57 5.41 3.17
CA ASP A 39 -8.24 5.25 3.77
C ASP A 39 -7.17 4.81 2.77
N TRP A 40 -7.58 4.12 1.70
CA TRP A 40 -6.67 3.76 0.63
C TRP A 40 -6.33 4.94 -0.25
N ARG A 41 -7.08 6.05 -0.21
CA ARG A 41 -6.74 7.28 -0.93
C ARG A 41 -5.84 8.21 -0.10
N LYS A 42 -5.61 7.89 1.17
CA LYS A 42 -4.81 8.67 2.13
C LYS A 42 -3.43 8.03 2.35
N ALA A 43 -2.51 8.83 2.85
CA ALA A 43 -1.21 8.38 3.35
C ALA A 43 -0.68 9.35 4.41
N ASP A 44 0.02 8.82 5.41
CA ASP A 44 0.76 9.64 6.35
C ASP A 44 2.14 9.96 5.76
N ILE A 45 2.47 11.25 5.65
CA ILE A 45 3.75 11.68 5.09
C ILE A 45 4.80 11.70 6.20
N THR A 46 5.77 10.81 6.12
CA THR A 46 6.91 10.76 7.04
C THR A 46 8.18 11.25 6.34
N PRO A 47 8.85 12.29 6.84
CA PRO A 47 10.13 12.73 6.30
C PRO A 47 11.24 11.74 6.68
N ILE A 48 12.00 11.27 5.69
CA ILE A 48 13.20 10.47 5.89
C ILE A 48 14.42 11.33 5.56
N PHE A 49 15.31 11.49 6.54
CA PHE A 49 16.56 12.23 6.34
C PHE A 49 17.41 11.56 5.25
N LYS A 50 17.91 12.37 4.31
CA LYS A 50 18.76 11.90 3.20
C LYS A 50 20.24 12.18 3.48
N LYS A 51 20.64 13.44 3.61
CA LYS A 51 22.03 13.90 3.85
C LYS A 51 22.07 15.41 4.15
N GLY A 52 23.19 15.95 4.63
CA GLY A 52 23.37 17.39 4.83
C GLY A 52 23.00 17.86 6.24
N LYS A 53 22.52 19.10 6.35
CA LYS A 53 22.10 19.70 7.63
C LYS A 53 20.68 19.24 7.99
N LYS A 54 20.47 18.81 9.24
CA LYS A 54 19.16 18.26 9.69
C LYS A 54 18.10 19.34 9.86
N GLU A 55 18.51 20.59 9.96
CA GLU A 55 17.66 21.76 10.13
C GLU A 55 17.06 22.24 8.81
N ASP A 56 17.65 21.83 7.69
CA ASP A 56 17.19 22.18 6.35
C ASP A 56 16.15 21.15 5.86
N PRO A 57 14.88 21.55 5.66
CA PRO A 57 13.83 20.66 5.19
C PRO A 57 14.13 20.01 3.82
N GLY A 58 14.91 20.67 2.96
CA GLY A 58 15.29 20.14 1.65
C GLY A 58 16.17 18.87 1.72
N ASN A 59 16.72 18.57 2.89
CA ASN A 59 17.55 17.40 3.14
C ASN A 59 16.75 16.14 3.53
N TYR A 60 15.41 16.20 3.47
CA TYR A 60 14.52 15.08 3.73
C TYR A 60 13.78 14.68 2.44
N ARG A 61 13.53 13.37 2.29
CA ARG A 61 12.58 12.86 1.30
C ARG A 61 11.25 12.56 1.99
N PRO A 62 10.10 13.02 1.46
CA PRO A 62 8.81 12.57 1.96
C PRO A 62 8.60 11.11 1.56
N VAL A 63 8.11 10.28 2.49
CA VAL A 63 7.65 8.92 2.21
C VAL A 63 6.19 8.78 2.64
N SER A 64 5.37 8.27 1.74
CA SER A 64 3.96 8.01 1.96
C SER A 64 3.77 6.67 2.67
N LEU A 65 3.31 6.69 3.92
CA LEU A 65 2.86 5.51 4.62
C LEU A 65 1.39 5.27 4.29
N THR A 66 1.13 4.28 3.44
CA THR A 66 -0.23 3.82 3.10
C THR A 66 -0.67 2.67 4.01
N SER A 67 -1.99 2.45 4.06
CA SER A 67 -2.62 1.32 4.76
C SER A 67 -2.05 -0.03 4.31
N VAL A 68 -1.98 -1.00 5.22
CA VAL A 68 -1.41 -2.32 4.88
C VAL A 68 -2.26 -3.05 3.83
N PRO A 69 -3.61 -3.08 3.93
CA PRO A 69 -4.45 -3.71 2.90
C PRO A 69 -4.29 -3.09 1.50
N ARG A 70 -4.07 -1.77 1.42
CA ARG A 70 -3.78 -1.09 0.15
C ARG A 70 -2.50 -1.63 -0.48
N LYS A 71 -1.42 -1.73 0.29
CA LYS A 71 -0.13 -2.25 -0.21
C LYS A 71 -0.24 -3.67 -0.73
N VAL A 72 -1.03 -4.51 -0.07
CA VAL A 72 -1.30 -5.88 -0.52
C VAL A 72 -1.99 -5.86 -1.89
N THR A 73 -3.02 -5.04 -2.06
CA THR A 73 -3.74 -4.95 -3.34
C THR A 73 -2.87 -4.38 -4.46
N GLU A 74 -2.13 -3.30 -4.19
CA GLU A 74 -1.18 -2.72 -5.15
C GLU A 74 -0.14 -3.75 -5.58
N ARG A 75 0.34 -4.61 -4.66
CA ARG A 75 1.28 -5.67 -4.98
C ARG A 75 0.68 -6.75 -5.87
N LEU A 76 -0.55 -7.20 -5.58
CA LEU A 76 -1.26 -8.18 -6.42
C LEU A 76 -1.45 -7.65 -7.84
N ILE A 77 -1.86 -6.38 -7.98
CA ILE A 77 -2.03 -5.74 -9.28
C ILE A 77 -0.69 -5.65 -10.02
N LEU A 78 0.37 -5.22 -9.32
CA LEU A 78 1.71 -5.16 -9.88
C LEU A 78 2.18 -6.52 -10.40
N ASP A 79 2.02 -7.59 -9.60
CA ASP A 79 2.45 -8.93 -9.98
C ASP A 79 1.71 -9.41 -11.26
N VAL A 80 0.41 -9.13 -11.38
CA VAL A 80 -0.38 -9.45 -12.59
C VAL A 80 0.09 -8.66 -13.80
N ILE A 81 0.27 -7.35 -13.66
CA ILE A 81 0.71 -6.47 -14.76
C ILE A 81 2.13 -6.82 -15.21
N SER A 82 3.05 -7.01 -14.26
CA SER A 82 4.44 -7.38 -14.55
C SER A 82 4.50 -8.70 -15.31
N LYS A 83 3.78 -9.73 -14.86
CA LYS A 83 3.71 -11.01 -15.56
C LYS A 83 3.20 -10.84 -17.00
N HIS A 84 2.11 -10.10 -17.18
CA HIS A 84 1.55 -9.87 -18.52
C HIS A 84 2.57 -9.18 -19.44
N ILE A 85 3.24 -8.16 -18.93
CA ILE A 85 4.24 -7.38 -19.67
C ILE A 85 5.45 -8.25 -20.08
N GLU A 86 5.93 -9.12 -19.18
CA GLU A 86 7.00 -10.10 -19.47
C GLU A 86 6.57 -11.09 -20.56
N GLU A 87 5.35 -11.61 -20.49
CA GLU A 87 4.79 -12.54 -21.49
C GLU A 87 4.64 -11.89 -22.88
N GLN A 88 4.43 -10.57 -22.94
CA GLN A 88 4.35 -9.83 -24.20
C GLN A 88 5.71 -9.34 -24.73
N GLY A 89 6.82 -9.60 -24.02
CA GLY A 89 8.17 -9.22 -24.44
C GLY A 89 8.38 -7.70 -24.54
N VAL A 90 7.63 -6.92 -23.76
CA VAL A 90 7.73 -5.45 -23.72
C VAL A 90 8.91 -4.99 -22.84
N ILE A 91 9.40 -5.87 -21.95
CA ILE A 91 10.64 -5.73 -21.16
C ILE A 91 11.35 -7.08 -21.06
#